data_AF-A0A067K304-F1
#
_entry.id   AF-A0A067K304-F1
#
_cell.length_a   1.000
_cell.length_b   1.000
_cell.length_c   1.000
_cell.angle_alpha   90.00
_cell.angle_beta   90.00
_cell.angle_gamma   90.00
#
_symmetry.space_group_name_H-M   'P 1'
#
loop_
_entity.id
_entity.type
_entity.pdbx_description
1 polymer ?
#
loop_
_entity_poly.entity_id
_entity_poly.type
_entity_poly.pdbx_seq_one_letter_code
_entity_poly.pdbx_strand_id
1 'polypeptide(L)'
;MGRGERIWPNPDRFEPERFLDNKIDGKGRDFELIPVGAGRRICPGLTLAHRMLHLMLASLVHSFDWKLLASHYTGLSLSWQFPVTFKTLSYINVVIEAKFSMCQHMIY
;
A
#
# COMPACT_ATOMS: atom_id res chain seq x y z
N MET A 1 -16.65 -9.00 -1.89
CA MET A 1 -16.67 -7.70 -2.62
C MET A 1 -15.28 -7.34 -3.11
N GLY A 2 -14.27 -7.16 -2.25
CA GLY A 2 -12.92 -6.74 -2.67
C GLY A 2 -12.12 -7.67 -3.61
N ARG A 3 -12.47 -8.96 -3.71
CA ARG A 3 -11.88 -9.93 -4.67
C ARG A 3 -12.91 -10.54 -5.62
N GLY A 4 -14.08 -9.92 -5.78
CA GLY A 4 -15.09 -10.44 -6.69
C GLY A 4 -14.76 -10.05 -8.13
N GLU A 5 -14.49 -11.04 -9.00
CA GLU A 5 -14.16 -10.83 -10.42
C GLU A 5 -15.21 -9.99 -11.17
N ARG A 6 -16.48 -10.08 -10.76
CA ARG A 6 -17.59 -9.29 -11.32
C ARG A 6 -17.41 -7.78 -11.12
N ILE A 7 -16.76 -7.37 -10.04
CA ILE A 7 -16.56 -5.95 -9.67
C ILE A 7 -15.13 -5.53 -10.01
N TRP A 8 -14.18 -6.44 -9.84
CA TRP A 8 -12.76 -6.17 -9.98
C TRP A 8 -12.14 -7.17 -10.97
N PRO A 9 -11.81 -6.76 -12.21
CA PRO A 9 -11.04 -7.60 -13.10
C PRO A 9 -9.67 -7.88 -12.49
N ASN A 10 -9.18 -9.11 -12.65
CA ASN A 10 -7.91 -9.59 -12.08
C ASN A 10 -7.72 -9.30 -10.58
N PRO A 11 -8.63 -9.74 -9.70
CA PRO A 11 -8.64 -9.33 -8.29
C PRO A 11 -7.43 -9.78 -7.47
N ASP A 12 -6.69 -10.78 -7.95
CA ASP A 12 -5.48 -11.30 -7.31
C ASP A 12 -4.19 -10.60 -7.79
N ARG A 13 -4.28 -9.69 -8.78
CA ARG A 13 -3.15 -8.90 -9.26
C ARG A 13 -3.11 -7.55 -8.55
N PHE A 14 -1.90 -7.11 -8.21
CA PHE A 14 -1.66 -5.77 -7.69
C PHE A 14 -1.52 -4.78 -8.87
N GLU A 15 -2.59 -4.05 -9.18
CA GLU A 15 -2.68 -3.09 -10.30
C GLU A 15 -3.09 -1.70 -9.77
N PRO A 16 -2.18 -0.88 -9.23
CA PRO A 16 -2.53 0.40 -8.62
C PRO A 16 -3.22 1.39 -9.59
N GLU A 17 -2.98 1.25 -10.89
CA GLU A 17 -3.53 2.12 -11.95
C GLU A 17 -5.05 2.08 -12.00
N ARG A 18 -5.68 0.99 -11.54
CA ARG A 18 -7.14 0.82 -11.51
C ARG A 18 -7.88 1.86 -10.67
N PHE A 19 -7.17 2.61 -9.84
CA PHE A 19 -7.69 3.69 -9.00
C PHE A 19 -7.41 5.10 -9.53
N LEU A 20 -6.68 5.25 -10.64
CA LEU A 20 -6.34 6.56 -11.21
C LEU A 20 -7.53 7.19 -11.95
N ASP A 21 -8.19 6.43 -12.82
CA ASP A 21 -9.30 6.91 -13.66
C ASP A 21 -10.69 6.64 -13.06
N ASN A 22 -10.74 5.80 -12.02
CA ASN A 22 -11.98 5.43 -11.34
C ASN A 22 -12.24 6.37 -10.16
N LYS A 23 -13.44 6.94 -10.08
CA LYS A 23 -13.90 7.79 -8.97
C LYS A 23 -14.25 7.01 -7.70
N ILE A 24 -13.56 5.91 -7.43
CA ILE A 24 -13.88 5.02 -6.31
C ILE A 24 -13.36 5.65 -5.01
N ASP A 25 -14.29 6.09 -4.18
CA ASP A 25 -14.05 6.74 -2.90
C ASP A 25 -13.89 5.70 -1.78
N GLY A 26 -12.64 5.44 -1.39
CA GLY A 26 -12.30 4.63 -0.23
C GLY A 26 -12.76 5.20 1.13
N LYS A 27 -13.47 6.34 1.14
CA LYS A 27 -14.11 6.94 2.33
C LYS A 27 -15.42 6.27 2.76
N GLY A 28 -15.74 5.10 2.19
CA GLY A 28 -16.90 4.31 2.58
C GLY A 28 -18.24 4.82 2.03
N ARG A 29 -18.18 5.58 0.92
CA ARG A 29 -19.35 5.99 0.13
C ARG A 29 -19.62 5.02 -1.02
N ASP A 30 -18.56 4.43 -1.56
CA ASP A 30 -18.65 3.43 -2.62
C ASP A 30 -18.51 2.02 -2.05
N PHE A 31 -19.52 1.20 -2.29
CA PHE A 31 -19.60 -0.16 -1.74
C PHE A 31 -18.72 -1.17 -2.49
N GLU A 32 -18.12 -0.76 -3.61
CA GLU A 32 -17.15 -1.55 -4.36
C GLU A 32 -15.84 -1.75 -3.57
N LEU A 33 -15.47 -0.76 -2.75
CA LEU A 33 -14.27 -0.76 -1.92
C LEU A 33 -14.52 -0.25 -0.50
N ILE A 34 -14.45 -1.16 0.49
CA ILE A 34 -14.69 -0.82 1.91
C ILE A 34 -13.51 -1.33 2.75
N PRO A 35 -12.35 -0.66 2.74
CA PRO A 35 -11.13 -1.19 3.35
C PRO A 35 -11.14 -1.10 4.88
N VAL A 36 -11.86 -0.13 5.45
CA VAL A 36 -11.91 0.13 6.90
C VAL A 36 -13.34 0.33 7.43
N GLY A 37 -14.31 -0.27 6.75
CA GLY A 37 -15.75 -0.12 7.07
C GLY A 37 -16.41 1.07 6.37
N ALA A 38 -17.72 1.20 6.55
CA ALA A 38 -18.57 2.25 5.99
C ALA A 38 -19.68 2.65 6.98
N GLY A 39 -20.33 3.79 6.72
CA GLY A 39 -21.45 4.29 7.54
C GLY A 39 -21.07 4.67 8.98
N ARG A 40 -21.97 4.46 9.94
CA ARG A 40 -21.81 4.89 11.35
C ARG A 40 -20.67 4.20 12.11
N ARG A 41 -20.14 3.10 11.57
CA ARG A 41 -19.05 2.30 12.15
C ARG A 41 -17.78 2.33 11.30
N ILE A 42 -17.65 3.33 10.41
CA ILE A 42 -16.41 3.55 9.68
C ILE A 42 -15.26 3.82 10.66
N CYS A 43 -14.07 3.32 10.35
CA CYS A 43 -12.88 3.55 11.16
C CYS A 43 -12.69 5.07 11.40
N PRO A 44 -12.70 5.55 12.65
CA PRO A 44 -12.52 6.98 12.94
C PRO A 44 -11.11 7.46 12.56
N GLY A 45 -10.14 6.54 12.47
CA GLY A 45 -8.77 6.80 12.07
C GLY A 45 -8.54 6.93 10.56
N LEU A 46 -9.56 6.78 9.71
CA LEU A 46 -9.40 6.77 8.25
C LEU A 46 -8.70 8.02 7.71
N THR A 47 -9.14 9.21 8.15
CA THR A 47 -8.54 10.48 7.69
C THR A 47 -7.08 10.60 8.12
N LEU A 48 -6.74 10.16 9.34
CA LEU A 48 -5.38 10.18 9.85
C LEU A 48 -4.49 9.21 9.07
N ALA A 49 -4.94 7.96 8.90
CA ALA A 49 -4.24 6.94 8.15
C ALA A 49 -3.97 7.38 6.71
N HIS A 50 -4.95 8.02 6.05
CA HIS A 50 -4.80 8.53 4.69
C HIS A 50 -3.70 9.60 4.59
N ARG A 51 -3.64 10.54 5.54
CA ARG A 51 -2.59 11.58 5.57
C ARG A 51 -1.22 10.99 5.89
N MET A 52 -1.14 10.15 6.92
CA MET A 52 0.11 9.51 7.33
C MET A 52 0.66 8.63 6.21
N LEU A 53 -0.18 7.83 5.56
CA LEU A 53 0.24 6.93 4.49
C LEU A 53 0.86 7.71 3.33
N HIS A 54 0.22 8.80 2.88
CA HIS A 54 0.79 9.63 1.82
C HIS A 54 2.12 10.27 2.22
N LEU A 55 2.22 10.81 3.44
CA LEU A 55 3.45 11.44 3.93
C LEU A 55 4.60 10.43 4.07
N MET A 56 4.33 9.26 4.65
CA MET A 56 5.31 8.20 4.80
C MET A 56 5.74 7.68 3.45
N LEU A 57 4.80 7.37 2.55
CA LEU A 57 5.11 6.87 1.22
C LEU A 57 5.90 7.88 0.40
N ALA A 58 5.50 9.15 0.39
CA ALA A 58 6.22 10.21 -0.31
C ALA A 58 7.65 10.36 0.23
N SER A 59 7.82 10.39 1.57
CA SER A 59 9.14 10.46 2.19
C SER A 59 10.01 9.24 1.84
N LEU A 60 9.43 8.05 1.85
CA LEU A 60 10.12 6.79 1.57
C LEU A 60 10.58 6.69 0.11
N VAL A 61 9.73 7.09 -0.83
CA VAL A 61 10.05 7.07 -2.27
C VAL A 61 11.02 8.20 -2.63
N HIS A 62 10.88 9.36 -1.99
CA HIS A 62 11.73 10.52 -2.25
C HIS A 62 13.16 10.32 -1.72
N SER A 63 13.31 9.79 -0.50
CA SER A 63 14.59 9.75 0.20
C SER A 63 15.40 8.47 -0.05
N PHE A 64 14.80 7.41 -0.58
CA PHE A 64 15.47 6.11 -0.71
C PHE A 64 15.31 5.45 -2.08
N ASP A 65 16.33 4.68 -2.47
CA ASP A 65 16.31 3.70 -3.55
C ASP A 65 16.04 2.30 -2.98
N TRP A 66 15.10 1.59 -3.59
CA TRP A 66 14.57 0.33 -3.11
C TRP A 66 15.03 -0.81 -4.02
N LYS A 67 15.83 -1.74 -3.49
CA LYS A 67 16.31 -2.92 -4.21
C LYS A 67 15.78 -4.19 -3.55
N LEU A 68 15.06 -5.01 -4.31
CA LEU A 68 14.59 -6.31 -3.86
C LEU A 68 15.70 -7.35 -4.05
N LEU A 69 16.03 -8.10 -3.01
CA LEU A 69 16.96 -9.22 -3.14
C LEU A 69 16.22 -10.41 -3.74
N ALA A 70 16.69 -10.85 -4.92
CA ALA A 70 16.01 -11.76 -5.85
C ALA A 70 15.68 -13.17 -5.30
N SER A 71 16.03 -13.51 -4.07
CA SER A 71 15.89 -14.87 -3.54
C SER A 71 14.47 -15.24 -3.07
N HIS A 72 13.46 -14.35 -3.18
CA HIS A 72 12.16 -14.58 -2.53
C HIS A 72 10.90 -14.18 -3.33
N TYR A 73 10.90 -14.29 -4.66
CA TYR A 73 9.68 -14.07 -5.46
C TYR A 73 8.57 -15.10 -5.18
N THR A 74 8.94 -16.31 -4.74
CA THR A 74 8.03 -17.46 -4.63
C THR A 74 7.45 -17.69 -3.23
N GLY A 75 7.93 -17.00 -2.20
CA GLY A 75 7.53 -17.21 -0.79
C GLY A 75 6.61 -16.15 -0.19
N LEU A 76 6.17 -15.17 -0.98
CA LEU A 76 5.38 -14.02 -0.50
C LEU A 76 3.88 -14.39 -0.37
N SER A 77 3.58 -15.47 0.35
CA SER A 77 2.20 -15.85 0.65
C SER A 77 1.68 -15.01 1.82
N LEU A 78 0.65 -14.21 1.55
CA LEU A 78 -0.15 -13.56 2.59
C LEU A 78 -1.10 -14.60 3.18
N SER A 79 -1.04 -14.81 4.49
CA SER A 79 -1.95 -15.74 5.17
C SER A 79 -2.77 -15.04 6.24
N TRP A 80 -3.89 -15.67 6.58
CA TRP A 80 -4.73 -15.26 7.69
C TRP A 80 -4.16 -15.83 8.99
N GLN A 81 -3.27 -15.05 9.61
CA GLN A 81 -2.81 -15.34 10.97
C GLN A 81 -3.63 -14.48 11.95
N PHE A 82 -4.75 -15.02 12.42
CA PHE A 82 -5.71 -14.41 13.36
C PHE A 82 -6.65 -13.33 12.76
N PRO A 83 -7.88 -13.15 13.32
CA PRO A 83 -9.04 -12.67 12.54
C PRO A 83 -9.04 -11.19 12.13
N VAL A 84 -7.98 -10.42 12.41
CA VAL A 84 -8.02 -8.95 12.30
C VAL A 84 -6.96 -8.36 11.37
N THR A 85 -5.87 -9.06 11.05
CA THR A 85 -4.78 -8.51 10.23
C THR A 85 -4.20 -9.54 9.28
N PHE A 86 -4.02 -9.17 8.01
CA PHE A 86 -3.17 -9.94 7.10
C PHE A 86 -1.71 -9.72 7.45
N LYS A 87 -0.94 -10.81 7.50
CA LYS A 87 0.50 -10.77 7.67
C LYS A 87 1.16 -11.57 6.55
N THR A 88 2.37 -11.15 6.18
CA THR A 88 3.22 -11.98 5.33
C THR A 88 3.69 -13.18 6.15
N LEU A 89 3.74 -14.36 5.53
CA LEU A 89 4.26 -15.57 6.18
C LEU A 89 5.79 -15.56 6.32
N SER A 90 6.48 -14.81 5.47
CA SER A 90 7.93 -14.65 5.49
C SER A 90 8.34 -13.18 5.55
N TYR A 91 9.57 -12.93 5.97
CA TYR A 91 10.19 -11.60 5.90
C TYR A 91 10.56 -11.28 4.45
N ILE A 92 10.38 -10.01 4.07
CA ILE A 92 10.77 -9.51 2.75
C ILE A 92 12.12 -8.81 2.94
N ASN A 93 13.16 -9.35 2.30
CA ASN A 93 14.48 -8.72 2.33
C ASN A 93 14.53 -7.58 1.30
N VAL A 94 14.54 -6.36 1.80
CA VAL A 94 14.68 -5.14 1.00
C VAL A 94 15.96 -4.44 1.40
N VAL A 95 16.79 -4.11 0.42
CA VAL A 95 17.94 -3.21 0.61
C VAL A 95 17.47 -1.80 0.30
N ILE A 96 17.65 -0.91 1.27
CA ILE A 96 17.24 0.49 1.18
C ILE A 96 18.51 1.34 1.18
N GLU A 97 18.78 2.02 0.08
CA GLU A 97 19.92 2.93 -0.06
C GLU A 97 19.40 4.38 0.02
N ALA A 98 20.03 5.22 0.86
CA ALA A 98 19.64 6.63 0.95
C ALA A 98 20.09 7.37 -0.30
N LYS A 99 19.18 8.15 -0.90
CA LYS A 99 19.48 9.07 -1.98
C LYS A 99 20.25 10.26 -1.40
N PHE A 100 21.58 10.16 -1.37
CA PHE A 100 22.45 11.27 -0.96
C PHE A 100 22.45 12.37 -2.04
N SER A 101 21.40 13.20 -2.07
CA SER A 101 21.29 14.34 -2.99
C SER A 101 21.57 15.70 -2.33
N MET A 102 22.06 15.75 -1.09
CA MET A 102 22.10 17.00 -0.30
C MET A 102 23.48 17.52 0.10
N CYS A 103 24.59 17.00 -0.47
CA CYS A 103 25.94 17.52 -0.19
C CYS A 103 26.72 18.05 -1.42
N GLN A 104 26.18 18.07 -2.64
CA GLN A 104 26.91 18.57 -3.81
C GLN A 104 26.64 20.04 -4.19
N HIS A 105 25.76 20.75 -3.49
CA HIS A 105 25.44 22.16 -3.80
C HIS A 105 25.81 23.17 -2.70
N MET A 106 26.62 22.78 -1.70
CA MET A 106 27.19 23.72 -0.70
C MET A 106 28.72 23.76 -0.71
N ILE A 107 29.35 23.41 -1.84
CA ILE A 107 30.78 23.63 -2.08
C ILE A 107 30.97 24.13 -3.53
N TYR A 108 30.35 25.25 -3.89
CA TYR A 108 30.81 26.18 -4.94
C TYR A 108 30.21 27.56 -4.65
#